data_AF-A5CFH3-F1
#
_entry.id   AF-A5CFH3-F1
#
_cell.length_a   1.000
_cell.length_b   1.000
_cell.length_c   1.000
_cell.angle_alpha   90.00
_cell.angle_beta   90.00
_cell.angle_gamma   90.00
#
_symmetry.space_group_name_H-M   'P 1'
#
loop_
_entity.id
_entity.type
_entity.pdbx_description
1 polymer ?
#
loop_
_entity_poly.entity_id
_entity_poly.type
_entity_poly.pdbx_seq_one_letter_code
_entity_poly.pdbx_strand_id
1 'polypeptide(L)'
;MKDTVMYRQILNNIHKRQFNSDFALAGGRYKNTSRTEEQKAFDSLAKILAVYNKKVCVAIAVAGTFFDKRYYVTYNANTGSESECDKFLLNTKKIITSCINNQEDSLSDELVKSVLNDNKLKNKLVNSVFKLNTGYIGQSKQLIFGIMRNVETHYKQAKLATTTVDDRHEHYNFLCEAYSQIKDFLNSNEVLGKNYRLINQVKSSLSEFYKINLNIKRVCSYFKDNGDFIKNLIIIQNHSTPNNQIHAEMILLEHIHSDYHESYNSEAYIGISKLSCMPCSKVIKLYNESANNLDVQYHGTHGKVYENWNYPNKICSIVSEENFVSELENCESLFLPLGRDDATTSDSN
;
A
#
# COMPACT_ATOMS: atom_id res chain seq x y z
N MET A 1 26.31 -17.03 -3.20
CA MET A 1 25.44 -18.22 -3.40
C MET A 1 25.02 -18.88 -2.08
N LYS A 2 25.83 -18.87 -1.01
CA LYS A 2 25.40 -19.36 0.32
C LYS A 2 24.44 -18.38 1.03
N ASP A 3 24.63 -17.08 0.86
CA ASP A 3 23.89 -16.04 1.62
C ASP A 3 22.47 -15.82 1.09
N THR A 4 22.29 -15.95 -0.23
CA THR A 4 20.96 -15.89 -0.89
C THR A 4 20.02 -17.01 -0.41
N VAL A 5 20.57 -18.15 0.03
CA VAL A 5 19.80 -19.25 0.61
C VAL A 5 19.44 -18.94 2.07
N MET A 6 20.30 -18.21 2.79
CA MET A 6 20.16 -17.95 4.22
C MET A 6 19.06 -16.94 4.54
N TYR A 7 19.03 -15.76 3.90
CA TYR A 7 17.94 -14.80 4.18
C TYR A 7 16.57 -15.37 3.82
N ARG A 8 16.47 -16.14 2.73
CA ARG A 8 15.20 -16.78 2.31
C ARG A 8 14.71 -17.78 3.36
N GLN A 9 15.62 -18.54 3.97
CA GLN A 9 15.26 -19.44 5.07
C GLN A 9 14.74 -18.67 6.28
N ILE A 10 15.41 -17.57 6.66
CA ILE A 10 14.97 -16.70 7.77
C ILE A 10 13.59 -16.10 7.46
N LEU A 11 13.40 -15.51 6.29
CA LEU A 11 12.10 -14.96 5.87
C LEU A 11 10.99 -16.01 5.86
N ASN A 12 11.28 -17.22 5.39
CA ASN A 12 10.32 -18.34 5.43
C ASN A 12 9.96 -18.74 6.86
N ASN A 13 10.93 -18.77 7.77
CA ASN A 13 10.68 -19.07 9.18
C ASN A 13 9.83 -17.98 9.83
N ILE A 14 10.14 -16.71 9.58
CA ILE A 14 9.36 -15.57 10.07
C ILE A 14 7.94 -15.59 9.50
N HIS A 15 7.80 -15.82 8.19
CA HIS A 15 6.50 -15.94 7.53
C HIS A 15 5.67 -17.06 8.17
N LYS A 16 6.24 -18.26 8.33
CA LYS A 16 5.56 -19.37 9.02
C LYS A 16 5.12 -18.98 10.43
N ARG A 17 5.97 -18.33 11.24
CA ARG A 17 5.60 -17.86 12.59
C ARG A 17 4.47 -16.84 12.56
N GLN A 18 4.48 -15.90 11.60
CA GLN A 18 3.43 -14.89 11.37
C GLN A 18 2.06 -15.49 11.03
N PHE A 19 2.04 -16.64 10.34
CA PHE A 19 0.83 -17.22 9.77
C PHE A 19 0.37 -18.56 10.40
N ASN A 20 1.21 -19.24 11.20
CA ASN A 20 0.90 -20.56 11.79
C ASN A 20 0.51 -20.57 13.28
N SER A 21 0.57 -19.44 14.00
CA SER A 21 0.20 -19.38 15.42
C SER A 21 -1.18 -18.73 15.64
N ASP A 22 -1.84 -19.08 16.75
CA ASP A 22 -3.11 -18.46 17.18
C ASP A 22 -2.96 -16.95 17.50
N PHE A 23 -1.70 -16.49 17.66
CA PHE A 23 -1.30 -15.11 17.85
C PHE A 23 -0.42 -14.66 16.67
N ALA A 24 -0.93 -13.83 15.77
CA ALA A 24 -0.10 -13.31 14.68
C ALA A 24 1.08 -12.50 15.27
N LEU A 25 2.31 -12.95 15.01
CA LEU A 25 3.55 -12.32 15.44
C LEU A 25 4.09 -11.41 14.32
N ALA A 26 3.47 -10.26 14.08
CA ALA A 26 4.02 -9.32 13.10
C ALA A 26 5.18 -8.52 13.69
N GLY A 27 6.12 -8.07 12.86
CA GLY A 27 7.02 -6.99 13.26
C GLY A 27 6.21 -5.73 13.60
N GLY A 28 6.78 -4.82 14.39
CA GLY A 28 6.13 -3.58 14.77
C GLY A 28 5.63 -2.80 13.56
N ARG A 29 4.35 -2.42 13.58
CA ARG A 29 3.78 -1.52 12.56
C ARG A 29 4.19 -0.09 12.89
N TYR A 30 4.78 0.59 11.91
CA TYR A 30 5.16 1.99 12.03
C TYR A 30 4.63 2.77 10.84
N LYS A 31 4.15 3.97 11.09
CA LYS A 31 3.72 4.90 10.06
C LYS A 31 4.38 6.24 10.35
N ASN A 32 5.04 6.82 9.36
CA ASN A 32 5.65 8.12 9.50
C ASN A 32 4.53 9.18 9.62
N THR A 33 4.36 9.73 10.82
CA THR A 33 3.34 10.73 11.12
C THR A 33 3.77 12.14 10.71
N SER A 34 5.07 12.39 10.58
CA SER A 34 5.65 13.71 10.31
C SER A 34 5.82 13.99 8.81
N ARG A 35 4.90 13.49 7.97
CA ARG A 35 4.96 13.67 6.52
C ARG A 35 4.53 15.07 6.10
N THR A 36 5.23 15.64 5.13
CA THR A 36 4.83 16.90 4.47
C THR A 36 3.58 16.69 3.60
N GLU A 37 2.93 17.78 3.16
CA GLU A 37 1.77 17.68 2.24
C GLU A 37 2.17 17.09 0.88
N GLU A 38 3.37 17.40 0.39
CA GLU A 38 3.95 16.76 -0.80
C GLU A 38 4.04 15.24 -0.63
N GLN A 39 4.61 14.77 0.48
CA GLN A 39 4.77 13.35 0.78
C GLN A 39 3.41 12.64 0.89
N LYS A 40 2.42 13.29 1.53
CA LYS A 40 1.04 12.78 1.61
C LYS A 40 0.39 12.72 0.23
N ALA A 41 0.63 13.71 -0.63
CA ALA A 41 0.13 13.72 -2.01
C ALA A 41 0.72 12.56 -2.82
N PHE A 42 2.01 12.25 -2.67
CA PHE A 42 2.63 11.09 -3.32
C PHE A 42 2.05 9.75 -2.83
N ASP A 43 1.83 9.58 -1.53
CA ASP A 43 1.15 8.39 -1.00
C ASP A 43 -0.27 8.24 -1.57
N SER A 44 -1.00 9.35 -1.64
CA SER A 44 -2.36 9.40 -2.19
C SER A 44 -2.38 9.11 -3.70
N LEU A 45 -1.42 9.64 -4.46
CA LEU A 45 -1.28 9.36 -5.88
C LEU A 45 -0.94 7.88 -6.12
N ALA A 46 -0.04 7.28 -5.34
CA ALA A 46 0.28 5.85 -5.43
C ALA A 46 -0.97 4.99 -5.23
N LYS A 47 -1.83 5.34 -4.26
CA LYS A 47 -3.12 4.66 -4.03
C LYS A 47 -4.09 4.82 -5.19
N ILE A 48 -4.24 6.04 -5.72
CA ILE A 48 -5.11 6.31 -6.87
C ILE A 48 -4.64 5.52 -8.09
N LEU A 49 -3.35 5.55 -8.41
CA LEU A 49 -2.79 4.81 -9.53
C LEU A 49 -2.97 3.31 -9.37
N ALA A 50 -2.82 2.78 -8.16
CA ALA A 50 -3.06 1.36 -7.88
C ALA A 50 -4.52 0.96 -8.18
N VAL A 51 -5.49 1.76 -7.74
CA VAL A 51 -6.92 1.51 -7.99
C VAL A 51 -7.24 1.66 -9.49
N TYR A 52 -6.85 2.77 -10.09
CA TYR A 52 -7.18 3.10 -11.48
C TYR A 52 -6.59 2.08 -12.48
N ASN A 53 -5.34 1.65 -12.22
CA ASN A 53 -4.64 0.68 -13.06
C ASN A 53 -4.82 -0.79 -12.61
N LYS A 54 -5.65 -1.04 -11.59
CA LYS A 54 -5.91 -2.38 -11.01
C LYS A 54 -4.62 -3.11 -10.62
N LYS A 55 -3.69 -2.37 -9.99
CA LYS A 55 -2.40 -2.88 -9.52
C LYS A 55 -2.42 -3.19 -8.03
N VAL A 56 -1.74 -4.26 -7.65
CA VAL A 56 -1.67 -4.70 -6.25
C VAL A 56 -0.83 -3.73 -5.40
N CYS A 57 0.26 -3.22 -5.98
CA CYS A 57 1.18 -2.28 -5.35
C CYS A 57 1.72 -1.32 -6.41
N VAL A 58 1.77 -0.04 -6.07
CA VAL A 58 2.40 1.04 -6.84
C VAL A 58 3.25 1.83 -5.85
N ALA A 59 4.46 2.18 -6.27
CA ALA A 59 5.31 3.11 -5.56
C ALA A 59 5.60 4.31 -6.47
N ILE A 60 5.74 5.47 -5.85
CA ILE A 60 6.10 6.73 -6.49
C ILE A 60 7.23 7.33 -5.69
N ALA A 61 8.24 7.88 -6.35
CA ALA A 61 9.28 8.61 -5.67
C ALA A 61 9.50 9.98 -6.28
N VAL A 62 9.84 10.94 -5.43
CA VAL A 62 10.58 12.13 -5.80
C VAL A 62 11.99 11.95 -5.25
N ALA A 63 13.00 12.16 -6.09
CA ALA A 63 14.37 12.14 -5.65
C ALA A 63 15.19 13.19 -6.39
N GLY A 64 16.19 13.73 -5.70
CA GLY A 64 17.12 14.66 -6.32
C GLY A 64 17.73 15.66 -5.37
N THR A 65 18.41 16.63 -5.97
CA THR A 65 18.92 17.81 -5.27
C THR A 65 17.89 18.94 -5.32
N PHE A 66 18.17 20.06 -4.65
CA PHE A 66 17.33 21.25 -4.74
C PHE A 66 17.10 21.75 -6.18
N PHE A 67 18.06 21.53 -7.09
CA PHE A 67 18.04 22.03 -8.47
C PHE A 67 17.66 20.99 -9.52
N ASP A 68 17.71 19.70 -9.20
CA ASP A 68 17.40 18.61 -10.14
C ASP A 68 16.56 17.54 -9.43
N LYS A 69 15.23 17.67 -9.51
CA LYS A 69 14.26 16.69 -9.01
C LYS A 69 13.71 15.84 -10.14
N ARG A 70 13.76 14.52 -9.96
CA ARG A 70 13.13 13.53 -10.83
C ARG A 70 11.99 12.83 -10.11
N TYR A 71 11.03 12.37 -10.90
CA TYR A 71 9.88 11.62 -10.41
C TYR A 71 9.88 10.22 -11.01
N TYR A 72 9.72 9.21 -10.16
CA TYR A 72 9.72 7.82 -10.57
C TYR A 72 8.39 7.18 -10.19
N VAL A 73 7.87 6.32 -11.04
CA VAL A 73 6.73 5.46 -10.69
C VAL A 73 7.05 4.03 -11.07
N THR A 74 6.76 3.11 -10.18
CA THR A 74 6.85 1.68 -10.50
C THR A 74 5.64 0.92 -10.03
N TYR A 75 5.35 -0.16 -10.75
CA TYR A 75 4.23 -1.04 -10.53
C TYR A 75 4.62 -2.45 -10.97
N ASN A 76 3.99 -3.46 -10.36
CA ASN A 76 4.16 -4.84 -10.79
C ASN A 76 3.47 -5.06 -12.16
N ALA A 77 4.29 -5.35 -13.19
CA ALA A 77 3.84 -5.56 -14.56
C ALA A 77 3.34 -7.00 -14.72
N ASN A 78 2.11 -7.17 -15.22
CA ASN A 78 1.52 -8.51 -15.37
C ASN A 78 2.08 -9.23 -16.59
N THR A 79 2.35 -8.49 -17.67
CA THR A 79 2.81 -9.03 -18.96
C THR A 79 4.13 -8.43 -19.41
N GLY A 80 4.58 -7.34 -18.77
CA GLY A 80 5.78 -6.61 -19.16
C GLY A 80 5.72 -6.00 -20.56
N SER A 81 4.53 -5.88 -21.16
CA SER A 81 4.38 -5.35 -22.51
C SER A 81 4.51 -3.82 -22.54
N GLU A 82 5.05 -3.27 -23.63
CA GLU A 82 5.12 -1.81 -23.86
C GLU A 82 3.72 -1.17 -23.80
N SER A 83 2.71 -1.87 -24.34
CA SER A 83 1.31 -1.46 -24.26
C SER A 83 0.79 -1.28 -22.82
N GLU A 84 1.25 -2.12 -21.88
CA GLU A 84 0.93 -1.97 -20.47
C GLU A 84 1.57 -0.71 -19.87
N CYS A 85 2.81 -0.41 -20.25
CA CYS A 85 3.51 0.81 -19.85
C CYS A 85 2.83 2.07 -20.37
N ASP A 86 2.54 2.12 -21.66
CA ASP A 86 1.88 3.26 -22.31
C ASP A 86 0.51 3.54 -21.70
N LYS A 87 -0.25 2.48 -21.42
CA LYS A 87 -1.53 2.58 -20.73
C LYS A 87 -1.38 3.16 -19.32
N PHE A 88 -0.38 2.72 -18.57
CA PHE A 88 -0.11 3.24 -17.23
C PHE A 88 0.29 4.72 -17.27
N LEU A 89 1.14 5.11 -18.23
CA LEU A 89 1.54 6.50 -18.46
C LEU A 89 0.34 7.36 -18.81
N LEU A 90 -0.49 6.91 -19.76
CA LEU A 90 -1.69 7.62 -20.19
C LEU A 90 -2.65 7.84 -19.03
N ASN A 91 -2.88 6.82 -18.21
CA ASN A 91 -3.73 6.92 -17.02
C ASN A 91 -3.16 7.91 -16.00
N THR A 92 -1.84 7.89 -15.78
CA THR A 92 -1.17 8.83 -14.87
C THR A 92 -1.32 10.26 -15.37
N LYS A 93 -1.08 10.50 -16.67
CA LYS A 93 -1.29 11.81 -17.30
C LYS A 93 -2.73 12.28 -17.14
N LYS A 94 -3.71 11.41 -17.41
CA LYS A 94 -5.13 11.73 -17.26
C LYS A 94 -5.48 12.19 -15.85
N ILE A 95 -5.02 11.48 -14.81
CA ILE A 95 -5.27 11.86 -13.40
C ILE A 95 -4.70 13.25 -13.10
N ILE A 96 -3.43 13.49 -13.45
CA ILE A 96 -2.77 14.77 -13.16
C ILE A 96 -3.38 15.92 -13.97
N THR A 97 -3.69 15.71 -15.25
CA THR A 97 -4.37 16.70 -16.09
C THR A 97 -5.77 17.03 -15.57
N SER A 98 -6.52 16.03 -15.08
CA SER A 98 -7.82 16.29 -14.43
C SER A 98 -7.68 17.17 -13.19
N CYS A 99 -6.64 16.97 -12.38
CA CYS A 99 -6.37 17.84 -11.23
C CYS A 99 -6.00 19.27 -11.65
N ILE A 100 -5.11 19.44 -12.64
CA ILE A 100 -4.72 20.76 -13.16
C ILE A 100 -5.94 21.53 -13.70
N ASN A 101 -6.85 20.82 -14.38
CA ASN A 101 -8.04 21.41 -14.99
C ASN A 101 -9.24 21.55 -14.03
N ASN A 102 -9.06 21.34 -12.72
CA ASN A 102 -10.13 21.37 -11.70
C ASN A 102 -11.30 20.41 -12.00
N GLN A 103 -11.02 19.24 -12.56
CA GLN A 103 -12.01 18.21 -12.90
C GLN A 103 -12.12 17.14 -11.79
N GLU A 104 -12.06 17.56 -10.52
CA GLU A 104 -12.03 16.68 -9.36
C GLU A 104 -13.26 15.76 -9.29
N ASP A 105 -14.45 16.31 -9.56
CA ASP A 105 -15.71 15.55 -9.50
C ASP A 105 -15.78 14.44 -10.57
N SER A 106 -15.30 14.74 -11.78
CA SER A 106 -15.24 13.75 -12.86
C SER A 106 -14.25 12.64 -12.57
N LEU A 107 -13.08 12.99 -12.00
CA LEU A 107 -12.08 12.02 -11.57
C LEU A 107 -12.60 11.15 -10.42
N SER A 108 -13.35 11.75 -9.49
CA SER A 108 -14.02 11.04 -8.40
C SER A 108 -15.01 10.00 -8.92
N ASP A 109 -15.92 10.39 -9.80
CA ASP A 109 -16.91 9.46 -10.37
C ASP A 109 -16.23 8.30 -11.11
N GLU A 110 -15.17 8.57 -11.89
CA GLU A 110 -14.45 7.51 -12.60
C GLU A 110 -13.77 6.51 -11.65
N LEU A 111 -13.11 6.99 -10.59
CA LEU A 111 -12.46 6.13 -9.59
C LEU A 111 -13.48 5.34 -8.76
N VAL A 112 -14.58 5.99 -8.37
CA VAL A 112 -15.69 5.35 -7.67
C VAL A 112 -16.30 4.25 -8.53
N LYS A 113 -16.55 4.52 -9.81
CA LYS A 113 -17.01 3.53 -10.78
C LYS A 113 -16.02 2.38 -10.94
N SER A 114 -14.71 2.64 -10.94
CA SER A 114 -13.67 1.60 -11.00
C SER A 114 -13.76 0.65 -9.80
N VAL A 115 -13.89 1.21 -8.58
CA VAL A 115 -14.03 0.46 -7.33
C VAL A 115 -15.31 -0.36 -7.28
N LEU A 116 -16.45 0.24 -7.63
CA LEU A 116 -17.75 -0.43 -7.62
C LEU A 116 -17.81 -1.58 -8.64
N ASN A 117 -17.03 -1.50 -9.72
CA ASN A 117 -16.93 -2.54 -10.74
C ASN A 117 -15.88 -3.62 -10.45
N ASP A 118 -15.06 -3.47 -9.40
CA ASP A 118 -14.08 -4.49 -9.04
C ASP A 118 -14.74 -5.66 -8.29
N ASN A 119 -15.00 -6.75 -9.01
CA ASN A 119 -15.56 -7.98 -8.43
C ASN A 119 -14.62 -8.65 -7.42
N LYS A 120 -13.30 -8.52 -7.58
CA LYS A 120 -12.33 -9.08 -6.61
C LYS A 120 -12.44 -8.32 -5.30
N LEU A 121 -12.59 -7.00 -5.38
CA LEU A 121 -12.82 -6.11 -4.26
C LEU A 121 -14.14 -6.44 -3.55
N LYS A 122 -15.25 -6.54 -4.29
CA LYS A 122 -16.55 -6.99 -3.76
C LYS A 122 -16.43 -8.33 -3.02
N ASN A 123 -15.82 -9.33 -3.66
CA ASN A 123 -15.69 -10.68 -3.10
C ASN A 123 -14.82 -10.69 -1.84
N LYS A 124 -13.74 -9.89 -1.80
CA LYS A 124 -12.92 -9.73 -0.58
C LYS A 124 -13.73 -9.17 0.58
N LEU A 125 -14.55 -8.14 0.34
CA LEU A 125 -15.42 -7.57 1.37
C LEU A 125 -16.43 -8.61 1.86
N VAL A 126 -17.22 -9.20 0.95
CA VAL A 126 -18.22 -10.23 1.30
C VAL A 126 -17.59 -11.39 2.07
N ASN A 127 -16.45 -11.90 1.60
CA ASN A 127 -15.72 -12.97 2.27
C ASN A 127 -15.22 -12.56 3.66
N SER A 128 -14.77 -11.31 3.82
CA SER A 128 -14.32 -10.81 5.12
C SER A 128 -15.46 -10.74 6.12
N VAL A 129 -16.63 -10.22 5.69
CA VAL A 129 -17.81 -10.14 6.55
C VAL A 129 -18.38 -11.53 6.83
N PHE A 130 -18.38 -12.44 5.85
CA PHE A 130 -18.77 -13.84 6.03
C PHE A 130 -17.89 -14.54 7.07
N LYS A 131 -16.56 -14.40 6.96
CA LYS A 131 -15.62 -15.01 7.91
C LYS A 131 -15.83 -14.49 9.34
N LEU A 132 -16.16 -13.19 9.50
CA LEU A 132 -16.58 -12.67 10.80
C LEU A 132 -17.86 -13.36 11.28
N ASN A 133 -18.90 -13.43 10.44
CA ASN A 133 -20.17 -14.06 10.81
C ASN A 133 -20.04 -15.54 11.20
N THR A 134 -19.15 -16.30 10.54
CA THR A 134 -18.92 -17.72 10.87
C THR A 134 -17.98 -17.92 12.06
N GLY A 135 -17.06 -16.98 12.29
CA GLY A 135 -16.05 -17.08 13.35
C GLY A 135 -16.52 -16.64 14.74
N TYR A 136 -17.72 -16.04 14.86
CA TYR A 136 -18.29 -15.55 16.11
C TYR A 136 -19.65 -16.17 16.42
N ILE A 137 -19.78 -16.72 17.63
CA ILE A 137 -21.05 -17.20 18.20
C ILE A 137 -21.50 -16.16 19.25
N GLY A 138 -22.51 -15.33 18.96
CA GLY A 138 -23.04 -14.35 19.93
C GLY A 138 -23.93 -13.24 19.35
N GLN A 139 -24.42 -12.34 20.22
CA GLN A 139 -25.36 -11.24 19.91
C GLN A 139 -24.86 -10.24 18.85
N SER A 140 -23.55 -10.18 18.60
CA SER A 140 -22.91 -9.37 17.56
C SER A 140 -23.25 -9.79 16.12
N LYS A 141 -23.97 -10.90 15.93
CA LYS A 141 -24.40 -11.43 14.63
C LYS A 141 -25.34 -10.48 13.88
N GLN A 142 -26.20 -9.73 14.60
CA GLN A 142 -27.23 -8.89 13.96
C GLN A 142 -26.64 -7.71 13.17
N LEU A 143 -25.66 -6.99 13.73
CA LEU A 143 -24.99 -5.88 13.04
C LEU A 143 -24.28 -6.37 11.76
N ILE A 144 -23.47 -7.42 11.89
CA ILE A 144 -22.70 -8.00 10.79
C ILE A 144 -23.63 -8.53 9.69
N PHE A 145 -24.72 -9.21 10.07
CA PHE A 145 -25.72 -9.71 9.13
C PHE A 145 -26.46 -8.59 8.40
N GLY A 146 -26.80 -7.49 9.11
CA GLY A 146 -27.38 -6.30 8.50
C GLY A 146 -26.45 -5.68 7.45
N ILE A 147 -25.16 -5.54 7.79
CA ILE A 147 -24.15 -5.02 6.86
C ILE A 147 -24.01 -5.93 5.63
N MET A 148 -23.91 -7.26 5.82
CA MET A 148 -23.79 -8.21 4.69
C MET A 148 -24.92 -8.07 3.68
N ARG A 149 -26.17 -8.04 4.16
CA ARG A 149 -27.37 -7.99 3.30
C ARG A 149 -27.38 -6.73 2.44
N ASN A 150 -26.89 -5.62 2.99
CA ASN A 150 -26.90 -4.33 2.31
C ASN A 150 -25.70 -4.17 1.36
N VAL A 151 -24.51 -4.68 1.71
CA VAL A 151 -23.32 -4.59 0.84
C VAL A 151 -23.59 -5.16 -0.55
N GLU A 152 -24.16 -6.36 -0.66
CA GLU A 152 -24.47 -6.95 -1.98
C GLU A 152 -25.49 -6.11 -2.77
N THR A 153 -26.49 -5.57 -2.07
CA THR A 153 -27.56 -4.76 -2.67
C THR A 153 -26.98 -3.46 -3.23
N HIS A 154 -26.19 -2.73 -2.45
CA HIS A 154 -25.54 -1.50 -2.90
C HIS A 154 -24.58 -1.75 -4.08
N TYR A 155 -23.82 -2.85 -4.08
CA TYR A 155 -22.99 -3.22 -5.24
C TYR A 155 -23.80 -3.53 -6.51
N LYS A 156 -24.98 -4.17 -6.36
CA LYS A 156 -25.87 -4.45 -7.50
C LYS A 156 -26.50 -3.18 -8.04
N GLN A 157 -27.01 -2.32 -7.15
CA GLN A 157 -27.66 -1.05 -7.50
C GLN A 157 -26.67 -0.07 -8.13
N ALA A 158 -25.44 0.01 -7.61
CA ALA A 158 -24.37 0.82 -8.18
C ALA A 158 -24.02 0.49 -9.66
N LYS A 159 -24.37 -0.71 -10.14
CA LYS A 159 -24.05 -1.19 -11.49
C LYS A 159 -25.20 -1.06 -12.48
N LEU A 160 -26.38 -0.63 -12.04
CA LEU A 160 -27.52 -0.47 -12.94
C LEU A 160 -27.22 0.65 -13.95
N ALA A 161 -27.69 0.47 -15.18
CA ALA A 161 -27.49 1.45 -16.25
C ALA A 161 -28.17 2.80 -15.95
N THR A 162 -29.18 2.78 -15.08
CA THR A 162 -29.98 3.94 -14.66
C THR A 162 -29.37 4.72 -13.50
N THR A 163 -28.30 4.22 -12.87
CA THR A 163 -27.70 4.82 -11.68
C THR A 163 -26.99 6.13 -12.06
N THR A 164 -27.41 7.24 -11.46
CA THR A 164 -26.80 8.56 -11.67
C THR A 164 -25.42 8.65 -10.99
N VAL A 165 -24.70 9.76 -11.21
CA VAL A 165 -23.43 10.03 -10.49
C VAL A 165 -23.67 10.10 -8.99
N ASP A 166 -24.73 10.81 -8.57
CA ASP A 166 -25.06 11.00 -7.17
C ASP A 166 -25.45 9.68 -6.50
N ASP A 167 -26.28 8.86 -7.15
CA ASP A 167 -26.63 7.52 -6.66
C ASP A 167 -25.38 6.63 -6.48
N ARG A 168 -24.43 6.68 -7.44
CA ARG A 168 -23.17 5.93 -7.33
C ARG A 168 -22.35 6.38 -6.14
N HIS A 169 -22.26 7.69 -5.90
CA HIS A 169 -21.56 8.24 -4.76
C HIS A 169 -22.25 7.86 -3.44
N GLU A 170 -23.58 7.81 -3.38
CA GLU A 170 -24.32 7.34 -2.21
C GLU A 170 -23.99 5.86 -1.91
N HIS A 171 -24.05 4.99 -2.93
CA HIS A 171 -23.71 3.58 -2.75
C HIS A 171 -22.25 3.37 -2.33
N TYR A 172 -21.32 4.16 -2.90
CA TYR A 172 -19.93 4.18 -2.47
C TYR A 172 -19.78 4.64 -1.02
N ASN A 173 -20.45 5.73 -0.63
CA ASN A 173 -20.40 6.26 0.73
C ASN A 173 -20.89 5.24 1.76
N PHE A 174 -21.99 4.55 1.47
CA PHE A 174 -22.49 3.44 2.29
C PHE A 174 -21.43 2.34 2.48
N LEU A 175 -20.72 1.96 1.41
CA LEU A 175 -19.69 0.92 1.50
C LEU A 175 -18.48 1.35 2.36
N CYS A 176 -18.05 2.63 2.33
CA CYS A 176 -17.05 3.11 3.29
C CYS A 176 -17.56 3.19 4.72
N GLU A 177 -18.85 3.44 4.90
CA GLU A 177 -19.42 3.50 6.24
C GLU A 177 -19.49 2.10 6.84
N ALA A 178 -20.05 1.13 6.11
CA ALA A 178 -20.07 -0.29 6.48
C ALA A 178 -18.66 -0.79 6.83
N TYR A 179 -17.67 -0.41 6.03
CA TYR A 179 -16.27 -0.67 6.28
C TYR A 179 -15.78 -0.12 7.64
N SER A 180 -16.06 1.16 7.90
CA SER A 180 -15.61 1.86 9.10
C SER A 180 -16.27 1.27 10.35
N GLN A 181 -17.57 0.99 10.28
CA GLN A 181 -18.32 0.32 11.36
C GLN A 181 -17.73 -1.06 11.68
N ILE A 182 -17.37 -1.86 10.67
CA ILE A 182 -16.70 -3.16 10.90
C ILE A 182 -15.33 -2.94 11.56
N LYS A 183 -14.53 -1.99 11.07
CA LYS A 183 -13.22 -1.68 11.65
C LYS A 183 -13.34 -1.27 13.13
N ASP A 184 -14.29 -0.40 13.45
CA ASP A 184 -14.50 0.11 14.81
C ASP A 184 -15.04 -0.98 15.74
N PHE A 185 -15.97 -1.81 15.25
CA PHE A 185 -16.43 -3.01 15.97
C PHE A 185 -15.27 -3.96 16.33
N LEU A 186 -14.32 -4.13 15.41
CA LEU A 186 -13.13 -4.95 15.63
C LEU A 186 -12.12 -4.32 16.61
N ASN A 187 -12.19 -3.00 16.82
CA ASN A 187 -11.35 -2.28 17.76
C ASN A 187 -11.97 -2.19 19.17
N SER A 188 -13.30 -2.22 19.30
CA SER A 188 -14.01 -1.98 20.56
C SER A 188 -14.25 -3.23 21.42
N ASN A 189 -14.22 -4.44 20.85
CA ASN A 189 -14.49 -5.65 21.62
C ASN A 189 -13.23 -6.20 22.31
N GLU A 190 -13.07 -5.92 23.61
CA GLU A 190 -12.02 -6.49 24.47
C GLU A 190 -12.08 -8.03 24.59
N VAL A 191 -13.23 -8.65 24.32
CA VAL A 191 -13.46 -10.11 24.39
C VAL A 191 -12.77 -10.88 23.25
N LEU A 192 -12.22 -10.16 22.27
CA LEU A 192 -11.61 -10.71 21.04
C LEU A 192 -10.23 -11.35 21.21
N GLY A 193 -9.72 -11.46 22.43
CA GLY A 193 -8.44 -12.10 22.76
C GLY A 193 -8.30 -13.58 22.35
N LYS A 194 -9.28 -14.20 21.68
CA LYS A 194 -9.25 -15.62 21.26
C LYS A 194 -9.20 -15.87 19.75
N ASN A 195 -9.36 -14.87 18.87
CA ASN A 195 -9.26 -15.10 17.41
C ASN A 195 -8.60 -13.92 16.65
N TYR A 196 -7.46 -13.49 17.18
CA TYR A 196 -6.68 -12.34 16.69
C TYR A 196 -6.29 -12.47 15.21
N ARG A 197 -6.03 -13.70 14.76
CA ARG A 197 -5.73 -14.02 13.35
C ARG A 197 -6.87 -13.65 12.41
N LEU A 198 -8.11 -14.02 12.75
CA LEU A 198 -9.28 -13.69 11.93
C LEU A 198 -9.49 -12.16 11.86
N ILE A 199 -9.34 -11.46 12.98
CA ILE A 199 -9.48 -10.00 13.04
C ILE A 199 -8.46 -9.32 12.14
N ASN A 200 -7.20 -9.72 12.20
CA ASN A 200 -6.16 -9.15 11.34
C ASN A 200 -6.34 -9.49 9.86
N GLN A 201 -6.79 -10.70 9.54
CA GLN A 201 -7.13 -11.07 8.16
C GLN A 201 -8.25 -10.18 7.61
N VAL A 202 -9.28 -9.94 8.43
CA VAL A 202 -10.41 -9.08 8.07
C VAL A 202 -9.93 -7.64 7.96
N LYS A 203 -9.28 -7.06 8.97
CA LYS A 203 -8.69 -5.70 8.94
C LYS A 203 -7.77 -5.47 7.75
N SER A 204 -6.92 -6.44 7.41
CA SER A 204 -5.99 -6.34 6.27
C SER A 204 -6.74 -6.37 4.94
N SER A 205 -7.71 -7.27 4.80
CA SER A 205 -8.56 -7.35 3.60
C SER A 205 -9.38 -6.07 3.45
N LEU A 206 -9.82 -5.52 4.58
CA LEU A 206 -10.51 -4.26 4.69
C LEU A 206 -9.59 -3.07 4.30
N SER A 207 -8.37 -2.97 4.81
CA SER A 207 -7.52 -1.77 4.65
C SER A 207 -7.20 -1.33 3.22
N GLU A 208 -7.35 -2.23 2.24
CA GLU A 208 -7.15 -1.91 0.82
C GLU A 208 -8.22 -0.95 0.26
N PHE A 209 -9.27 -0.66 1.02
CA PHE A 209 -10.52 -0.19 0.44
C PHE A 209 -10.76 1.31 0.46
N TYR A 210 -10.20 2.13 1.36
CA TYR A 210 -10.78 3.49 1.46
C TYR A 210 -9.86 4.64 1.79
N LYS A 211 -9.89 5.61 0.84
CA LYS A 211 -9.98 7.07 1.02
C LYS A 211 -9.88 7.76 -0.36
N ILE A 212 -10.61 7.31 -1.40
CA ILE A 212 -10.45 7.88 -2.75
C ILE A 212 -10.67 9.39 -2.75
N ASN A 213 -11.78 9.87 -2.22
CA ASN A 213 -12.09 11.30 -2.24
C ASN A 213 -11.06 12.12 -1.46
N LEU A 214 -10.60 11.64 -0.30
CA LEU A 214 -9.50 12.30 0.44
C LEU A 214 -8.20 12.28 -0.37
N ASN A 215 -7.86 11.15 -1.00
CA ASN A 215 -6.67 11.04 -1.84
C ASN A 215 -6.76 11.97 -3.05
N ILE A 216 -7.93 12.09 -3.70
CA ILE A 216 -8.16 13.00 -4.82
C ILE A 216 -7.94 14.43 -4.35
N LYS A 217 -8.56 14.84 -3.24
CA LYS A 217 -8.37 16.18 -2.68
C LYS A 217 -6.89 16.50 -2.43
N ARG A 218 -6.14 15.57 -1.82
CA ARG A 218 -4.69 15.75 -1.57
C ARG A 218 -3.89 15.85 -2.87
N VAL A 219 -4.15 14.95 -3.82
CA VAL A 219 -3.46 14.95 -5.12
C VAL A 219 -3.79 16.21 -5.90
N CYS A 220 -5.06 16.58 -6.02
CA CYS A 220 -5.44 17.75 -6.79
C CYS A 220 -5.00 19.06 -6.14
N SER A 221 -5.06 19.16 -4.80
CA SER A 221 -4.49 20.32 -4.09
C SER A 221 -3.00 20.50 -4.33
N TYR A 222 -2.22 19.43 -4.49
CA TYR A 222 -0.78 19.52 -4.72
C TYR A 222 -0.43 19.71 -6.20
N PHE A 223 -0.98 18.87 -7.07
CA PHE A 223 -0.57 18.83 -8.48
C PHE A 223 -1.20 19.91 -9.36
N LYS A 224 -2.22 20.62 -8.88
CA LYS A 224 -2.80 21.76 -9.60
C LYS A 224 -1.75 22.83 -9.93
N ASP A 225 -0.81 23.05 -9.02
CA ASP A 225 0.26 24.05 -9.16
C ASP A 225 1.63 23.44 -9.52
N ASN A 226 1.71 22.11 -9.70
CA ASN A 226 2.96 21.36 -9.91
C ASN A 226 2.92 20.50 -11.19
N GLY A 227 2.52 21.11 -12.30
CA GLY A 227 2.30 20.42 -13.58
C GLY A 227 3.56 19.86 -14.26
N ASP A 228 4.75 20.29 -13.85
CA ASP A 228 6.03 19.77 -14.38
C ASP A 228 6.31 18.32 -13.97
N PHE A 229 5.58 17.78 -12.98
CA PHE A 229 5.62 16.38 -12.59
C PHE A 229 5.58 15.42 -13.79
N ILE A 230 4.66 15.66 -14.74
CA ILE A 230 4.48 14.77 -15.90
C ILE A 230 5.66 14.83 -16.87
N LYS A 231 6.31 15.99 -17.01
CA LYS A 231 7.44 16.15 -17.94
C LYS A 231 8.66 15.37 -17.47
N ASN A 232 8.85 15.31 -16.15
CA ASN A 232 10.00 14.67 -15.51
C ASN A 232 9.67 13.27 -14.94
N LEU A 233 8.56 12.68 -15.39
CA LEU A 233 8.07 11.38 -14.91
C LEU A 233 8.74 10.22 -15.63
N ILE A 234 9.40 9.36 -14.88
CA ILE A 234 10.00 8.11 -15.33
C ILE A 234 9.14 6.94 -14.85
N ILE A 235 8.69 6.09 -15.76
CA ILE A 235 7.94 4.88 -15.42
C ILE A 235 8.84 3.66 -15.54
N ILE A 236 8.89 2.88 -14.47
CA ILE A 236 9.71 1.68 -14.35
C ILE A 236 8.79 0.47 -14.20
N GLN A 237 8.84 -0.44 -15.15
CA GLN A 237 8.12 -1.71 -15.06
C GLN A 237 8.84 -2.66 -14.11
N ASN A 238 8.14 -3.14 -13.08
CA ASN A 238 8.65 -4.19 -12.22
C ASN A 238 8.25 -5.56 -12.78
N HIS A 239 9.21 -6.29 -13.35
CA HIS A 239 9.02 -7.61 -13.95
C HIS A 239 9.22 -8.77 -12.97
N SER A 240 9.12 -8.51 -11.67
CA SER A 240 9.21 -9.53 -10.64
C SER A 240 8.19 -10.65 -10.83
N THR A 241 8.64 -11.89 -10.63
CA THR A 241 7.77 -13.08 -10.78
C THR A 241 7.06 -13.42 -9.46
N PRO A 242 5.95 -14.18 -9.47
CA PRO A 242 5.28 -14.61 -8.24
C PRO A 242 6.20 -15.33 -7.23
N ASN A 243 7.26 -16.00 -7.69
CA ASN A 243 8.18 -16.74 -6.82
C ASN A 243 9.41 -15.91 -6.39
N ASN A 244 9.68 -14.80 -7.07
CA ASN A 244 10.80 -13.89 -6.81
C ASN A 244 10.31 -12.45 -6.96
N GLN A 245 9.77 -11.91 -5.86
CA GLN A 245 9.17 -10.59 -5.80
C GLN A 245 10.11 -9.56 -5.19
N ILE A 246 10.70 -8.72 -6.03
CA ILE A 246 11.24 -7.44 -5.58
C ILE A 246 10.05 -6.48 -5.50
N HIS A 247 9.82 -5.88 -4.33
CA HIS A 247 8.69 -4.98 -4.15
C HIS A 247 8.90 -3.63 -4.85
N ALA A 248 7.80 -2.94 -5.13
CA ALA A 248 7.81 -1.68 -5.88
C ALA A 248 8.76 -0.63 -5.26
N GLU A 249 8.73 -0.44 -3.95
CA GLU A 249 9.63 0.51 -3.28
C GLU A 249 11.11 0.15 -3.42
N MET A 250 11.45 -1.13 -3.53
CA MET A 250 12.83 -1.59 -3.70
C MET A 250 13.33 -1.34 -5.12
N ILE A 251 12.46 -1.54 -6.12
CA ILE A 251 12.78 -1.18 -7.51
C ILE A 251 13.05 0.32 -7.64
N LEU A 252 12.27 1.17 -6.96
CA LEU A 252 12.55 2.61 -6.95
C LEU A 252 13.86 2.91 -6.25
N LEU A 253 14.13 2.31 -5.09
CA LEU A 253 15.40 2.49 -4.38
C LEU A 253 16.60 2.16 -5.27
N GLU A 254 16.55 1.07 -6.04
CA GLU A 254 17.64 0.71 -6.98
C GLU A 254 17.87 1.77 -8.07
N HIS A 255 16.81 2.36 -8.63
CA HIS A 255 16.93 3.38 -9.66
C HIS A 255 17.40 4.72 -9.08
N ILE A 256 16.84 5.13 -7.94
CA ILE A 256 17.26 6.34 -7.24
C ILE A 256 18.72 6.24 -6.82
N HIS A 257 19.14 5.07 -6.30
CA HIS A 257 20.54 4.79 -5.99
C HIS A 257 21.40 5.01 -7.23
N SER A 258 21.07 4.38 -8.35
CA SER A 258 21.82 4.51 -9.60
C SER A 258 21.97 5.97 -10.05
N ASP A 259 20.93 6.78 -9.88
CA ASP A 259 20.90 8.16 -10.35
C ASP A 259 21.57 9.16 -9.38
N TYR A 260 21.54 8.90 -8.06
CA TYR A 260 21.89 9.91 -7.05
C TYR A 260 22.87 9.48 -5.95
N HIS A 261 23.33 8.22 -5.88
CA HIS A 261 24.17 7.77 -4.76
C HIS A 261 25.51 8.51 -4.62
N GLU A 262 26.06 9.03 -5.71
CA GLU A 262 27.28 9.85 -5.71
C GLU A 262 26.99 11.35 -5.54
N SER A 263 25.73 11.76 -5.63
CA SER A 263 25.32 13.16 -5.55
C SER A 263 25.27 13.63 -4.09
N TYR A 264 25.93 14.74 -3.78
CA TYR A 264 25.97 15.29 -2.42
C TYR A 264 24.62 15.91 -2.02
N ASN A 265 24.20 15.71 -0.76
CA ASN A 265 22.95 16.24 -0.18
C ASN A 265 21.70 15.94 -1.03
N SER A 266 21.58 14.70 -1.50
CA SER A 266 20.38 14.28 -2.22
C SER A 266 19.36 13.74 -1.23
N GLU A 267 18.07 13.99 -1.50
CA GLU A 267 16.97 13.47 -0.68
C GLU A 267 16.00 12.71 -1.59
N ALA A 268 15.38 11.67 -1.05
CA ALA A 268 14.33 10.95 -1.72
C ALA A 268 13.15 10.68 -0.77
N TYR A 269 11.94 10.79 -1.30
CA TYR A 269 10.76 10.25 -0.65
C TYR A 269 10.11 9.19 -1.52
N ILE A 270 9.86 8.01 -0.94
CA ILE A 270 9.14 6.91 -1.59
C ILE A 270 7.73 6.80 -0.99
N GLY A 271 6.76 7.30 -1.75
CA GLY A 271 5.34 7.14 -1.50
C GLY A 271 4.82 5.79 -2.02
N ILE A 272 3.97 5.13 -1.22
CA ILE A 272 3.56 3.74 -1.50
C ILE A 272 2.07 3.53 -1.30
N SER A 273 1.45 2.78 -2.22
CA SER A 273 0.00 2.51 -2.17
C SER A 273 -0.41 1.66 -0.96
N LYS A 274 0.54 0.94 -0.38
CA LYS A 274 0.44 0.19 0.88
C LYS A 274 1.72 0.44 1.68
N LEU A 275 1.66 0.36 3.02
CA LEU A 275 2.88 0.40 3.83
C LEU A 275 3.87 -0.68 3.39
N SER A 276 5.16 -0.45 3.57
CA SER A 276 6.22 -1.38 3.18
C SER A 276 6.18 -2.66 4.01
N CYS A 277 6.74 -3.73 3.46
CA CYS A 277 6.97 -4.94 4.23
C CYS A 277 8.16 -4.78 5.20
N MET A 278 8.30 -5.69 6.16
CA MET A 278 9.41 -5.64 7.11
C MET A 278 10.77 -5.74 6.40
N PRO A 279 11.02 -6.69 5.47
CA PRO A 279 12.25 -6.74 4.67
C PRO A 279 12.61 -5.41 4.00
N CYS A 280 11.68 -4.80 3.26
CA CYS A 280 11.89 -3.51 2.61
C CYS A 280 12.27 -2.40 3.60
N SER A 281 11.59 -2.35 4.74
CA SER A 281 11.85 -1.37 5.81
C SER A 281 13.25 -1.52 6.39
N LYS A 282 13.72 -2.76 6.58
CA LYS A 282 15.09 -3.04 7.05
C LYS A 282 16.14 -2.70 6.03
N VAL A 283 15.89 -2.98 4.74
CA VAL A 283 16.79 -2.55 3.66
C VAL A 283 16.90 -1.03 3.63
N ILE A 284 15.80 -0.27 3.70
CA ILE A 284 15.85 1.21 3.73
C ILE A 284 16.60 1.72 4.96
N LYS A 285 16.38 1.10 6.14
CA LYS A 285 17.12 1.44 7.36
C LYS A 285 18.62 1.28 7.15
N LEU A 286 19.07 0.10 6.73
CA LEU A 286 20.48 -0.18 6.48
C LEU A 286 21.06 0.71 5.38
N TYR A 287 20.25 1.04 4.37
CA TYR A 287 20.62 1.98 3.33
C TYR A 287 20.91 3.35 3.93
N ASN A 288 20.01 3.93 4.74
CA ASN A 288 20.23 5.25 5.36
C ASN A 288 21.35 5.25 6.43
N GLU A 289 21.62 4.11 7.08
CA GLU A 289 22.72 3.97 8.05
C GLU A 289 24.10 3.83 7.37
N SER A 290 24.14 3.50 6.09
CA SER A 290 25.38 3.49 5.33
C SER A 290 25.87 4.92 5.06
N ALA A 291 27.18 5.09 4.87
CA ALA A 291 27.80 6.38 4.58
C ALA A 291 27.56 6.86 3.13
N ASN A 292 26.30 6.81 2.65
CA ASN A 292 25.91 7.36 1.36
C ASN A 292 25.32 8.77 1.52
N ASN A 293 25.28 9.53 0.43
CA ASN A 293 24.87 10.94 0.42
C ASN A 293 23.36 11.15 0.17
N LEU A 294 22.56 10.10 0.27
CA LEU A 294 21.13 10.08 -0.05
C LEU A 294 20.28 9.68 1.17
N ASP A 295 19.52 10.62 1.72
CA ASP A 295 18.51 10.31 2.74
C ASP A 295 17.22 9.82 2.07
N VAL A 296 16.80 8.60 2.38
CA VAL A 296 15.57 8.00 1.83
C VAL A 296 14.49 7.94 2.89
N GLN A 297 13.44 8.74 2.71
CA GLN A 297 12.23 8.71 3.53
C GLN A 297 11.13 7.89 2.86
N TYR A 298 10.25 7.29 3.66
CA TYR A 298 9.12 6.51 3.17
C TYR A 298 7.95 6.54 4.14
N HIS A 299 6.77 6.10 3.69
CA HIS A 299 5.51 6.16 4.45
C HIS A 299 5.53 5.33 5.75
N GLY A 300 6.29 4.22 5.80
CA GLY A 300 6.38 3.33 6.95
C GLY A 300 6.13 1.86 6.60
N THR A 301 6.02 1.01 7.61
CA THR A 301 5.96 -0.45 7.47
C THR A 301 4.73 -1.08 8.13
N HIS A 302 4.16 -2.10 7.50
CA HIS A 302 3.14 -2.96 8.10
C HIS A 302 3.72 -4.18 8.84
N GLY A 303 5.06 -4.34 8.88
CA GLY A 303 5.72 -5.37 9.69
C GLY A 303 5.54 -6.83 9.24
N LYS A 304 4.93 -7.09 8.07
CA LYS A 304 4.73 -8.46 7.56
C LYS A 304 5.89 -8.87 6.67
N VAL A 305 6.09 -10.18 6.58
CA VAL A 305 7.08 -10.84 5.74
C VAL A 305 6.38 -11.68 4.67
N TYR A 306 6.97 -11.72 3.48
CA TYR A 306 6.51 -12.53 2.36
C TYR A 306 7.60 -13.53 1.97
N GLU A 307 7.26 -14.80 1.86
CA GLU A 307 8.19 -15.91 1.54
C GLU A 307 8.87 -15.76 0.18
N ASN A 308 8.17 -15.14 -0.76
CA ASN A 308 8.63 -14.92 -2.13
C ASN A 308 9.38 -13.59 -2.29
N TRP A 309 9.63 -12.83 -1.22
CA TRP A 309 10.37 -11.58 -1.30
C TRP A 309 11.81 -11.80 -1.76
N ASN A 310 12.31 -10.94 -2.63
CA ASN A 310 13.67 -11.02 -3.17
C ASN A 310 14.46 -9.74 -2.88
N TYR A 311 15.75 -9.93 -2.64
CA TYR A 311 16.71 -8.86 -2.34
C TYR A 311 16.93 -7.92 -3.54
N PRO A 312 17.03 -6.59 -3.33
CA PRO A 312 17.39 -5.63 -4.39
C PRO A 312 18.90 -5.64 -4.65
N ASN A 313 19.33 -6.37 -5.68
CA ASN A 313 20.75 -6.62 -5.92
C ASN A 313 21.54 -5.37 -6.39
N LYS A 314 20.87 -4.35 -6.95
CA LYS A 314 21.59 -3.17 -7.47
C LYS A 314 22.13 -2.25 -6.37
N ILE A 315 21.72 -2.46 -5.12
CA ILE A 315 22.23 -1.70 -3.97
C ILE A 315 23.20 -2.51 -3.08
N CYS A 316 23.62 -3.70 -3.54
CA CYS A 316 24.52 -4.59 -2.79
C CYS A 316 25.86 -3.96 -2.40
N SER A 317 26.31 -2.96 -3.15
CA SER A 317 27.53 -2.19 -2.84
C SER A 317 27.42 -1.37 -1.56
N ILE A 318 26.20 -1.02 -1.16
CA ILE A 318 25.91 -0.16 0.00
C ILE A 318 25.27 -0.97 1.13
N VAL A 319 24.34 -1.88 0.79
CA VAL A 319 23.70 -2.78 1.74
C VAL A 319 24.03 -4.20 1.33
N SER A 320 24.95 -4.87 2.02
CA SER A 320 25.29 -6.26 1.73
C SER A 320 24.18 -7.22 2.19
N GLU A 321 24.03 -8.35 1.48
CA GLU A 321 23.13 -9.43 1.93
C GLU A 321 23.48 -9.92 3.33
N GLU A 322 24.77 -9.93 3.70
CA GLU A 322 25.25 -10.31 5.03
C GLU A 322 24.75 -9.36 6.14
N ASN A 323 24.84 -8.05 5.92
CA ASN A 323 24.32 -7.05 6.86
C ASN A 323 22.80 -7.18 7.01
N PHE A 324 22.11 -7.45 5.90
CA PHE A 324 20.67 -7.69 5.92
C PHE A 324 20.31 -8.97 6.68
N VAL A 325 21.04 -10.07 6.49
CA VAL A 325 20.87 -11.31 7.25
C VAL A 325 21.05 -11.06 8.74
N SER A 326 22.12 -10.37 9.14
CA SER A 326 22.38 -10.01 10.55
C SER A 326 21.24 -9.18 11.16
N GLU A 327 20.74 -8.17 10.43
CA GLU A 327 19.59 -7.36 10.87
C GLU A 327 18.31 -8.20 11.01
N LEU A 328 18.09 -9.18 10.13
CA LEU A 328 16.94 -10.11 10.23
C LEU A 328 17.06 -11.06 11.43
N GLU A 329 18.25 -11.60 11.69
CA GLU A 329 18.51 -12.48 12.83
C GLU A 329 18.31 -11.75 14.16
N ASN A 330 18.75 -10.48 14.25
CA ASN A 330 18.49 -9.63 15.41
C ASN A 330 16.98 -9.40 15.63
N CYS A 331 16.18 -9.39 14.56
CA CYS A 331 14.73 -9.27 14.63
C CYS A 331 14.01 -10.56 15.05
N GLU A 332 14.65 -11.74 14.92
CA GLU A 332 14.04 -12.99 15.38
C GLU A 332 13.74 -12.99 16.89
N SER A 333 14.47 -12.18 17.65
CA SER A 333 14.29 -11.98 19.09
C SER A 333 13.14 -11.02 19.47
N LEU A 334 12.55 -10.29 18.51
CA LEU A 334 11.64 -9.15 18.75
C LEU A 334 10.18 -9.40 18.33
N PHE A 335 9.79 -10.66 18.08
CA PHE A 335 8.40 -11.00 17.78
C PHE A 335 7.53 -10.91 19.04
N LEU A 336 6.94 -9.73 19.27
CA LEU A 336 5.90 -9.55 20.28
C LEU A 336 4.57 -10.11 19.75
N PRO A 337 3.72 -10.70 20.61
CA PRO A 337 2.31 -10.89 20.30
C PRO A 337 1.75 -9.56 19.82
N LEU A 338 0.99 -9.53 18.73
CA LEU A 338 0.33 -8.30 18.28
C LEU A 338 -0.52 -7.73 19.43
N GLY A 339 0.03 -6.71 20.10
CA GLY A 339 -0.69 -5.82 21.01
C GLY A 339 -1.63 -4.91 20.23
N ARG A 340 -2.46 -4.13 20.94
CA ARG A 340 -3.43 -3.19 20.36
C ARG A 340 -2.79 -2.40 19.20
N ASP A 341 -3.57 -2.27 18.15
CA ASP A 341 -3.24 -1.66 16.86
C ASP A 341 -3.09 -0.13 17.06
N ASP A 342 -2.09 0.30 17.83
CA ASP A 342 -1.92 1.69 18.29
C ASP A 342 -1.58 2.65 17.12
N ALA A 343 -1.27 2.10 15.94
CA ALA A 343 -1.08 2.85 14.71
C ALA A 343 -2.40 3.23 14.00
N THR A 344 -3.59 2.95 14.58
CA THR A 344 -4.88 3.17 13.90
C THR A 344 -5.45 4.60 13.96
N THR A 345 -4.76 5.57 14.56
CA THR A 345 -5.31 6.91 14.85
C THR A 345 -4.72 8.09 14.05
N SER A 346 -4.05 7.90 12.92
CA SER A 346 -3.39 9.02 12.21
C SER A 346 -3.76 9.25 10.74
N ASP A 347 -4.96 8.84 10.31
CA ASP A 347 -5.57 9.49 9.12
C ASP A 347 -6.95 10.09 9.45
N SER A 348 -7.28 10.33 10.71
CA SER A 348 -8.47 11.12 11.03
C SER A 348 -8.22 12.59 10.69
N ASN A 349 -9.07 13.06 9.77
CA ASN A 349 -9.15 14.35 9.07
C ASN A 349 -8.24 14.49 7.84
#